data_AF-A0A0A1UJF4-F1
#
_entry.id   AF-A0A0A1UJF4-F1
#
_cell.length_a   1.000
_cell.length_b   1.000
_cell.length_c   1.000
_cell.angle_alpha   90.00
_cell.angle_beta   90.00
_cell.angle_gamma   90.00
#
_symmetry.space_group_name_H-M   'P 1'
#
loop_
_entity.id
_entity.type
_entity.pdbx_description
1 polymer ?
#
loop_
_entity_poly.entity_id
_entity_poly.type
_entity_poly.pdbx_seq_one_letter_code
_entity_poly.pdbx_strand_id
1 'polypeptide(L)'
;MDPKQESAMIMSGGGFGDIWMGKLNNGGKVAIKAWRTNTLEHCDYKTLKRAARELFYWSRMEHPNIHRLQGVIMFRDQYLGMVSASAKNPFVKL
;
A
#
# COMPACT_ATOMS: atom_id res chain seq x y z
N MET A 1 -10.08 -6.47 8.00
CA MET A 1 -9.48 -5.13 8.01
C MET A 1 -10.54 -4.18 7.49
N ASP A 2 -10.84 -3.10 8.19
CA ASP A 2 -11.71 -2.05 7.67
C ASP A 2 -10.96 -1.26 6.59
N PRO A 3 -11.43 -1.17 5.33
CA PRO A 3 -10.73 -0.43 4.27
C PRO A 3 -10.69 1.09 4.46
N LYS A 4 -11.58 1.66 5.29
CA LYS A 4 -11.61 3.10 5.57
C LYS A 4 -10.43 3.55 6.39
N GLN A 5 -9.98 2.70 7.32
CA GLN A 5 -8.78 2.94 8.14
C GLN A 5 -8.71 4.38 8.68
N GLU A 6 -9.79 4.84 9.33
CA GLU A 6 -9.93 6.24 9.75
C GLU A 6 -8.82 6.69 10.71
N SER A 7 -8.30 5.76 11.52
CA SER A 7 -7.18 6.00 12.44
C SER A 7 -5.79 5.80 11.82
N ALA A 8 -5.68 5.56 10.51
CA ALA A 8 -4.38 5.33 9.88
C ALA A 8 -3.56 6.62 9.80
N MET A 9 -2.26 6.49 10.07
CA MET A 9 -1.31 7.61 10.09
C MET A 9 -0.34 7.51 8.92
N ILE A 10 -0.01 8.65 8.31
CA ILE A 10 1.03 8.72 7.29
C ILE A 10 2.39 8.44 7.94
N MET A 11 3.12 7.47 7.40
CA MET A 11 4.47 7.11 7.83
C MET A 11 5.53 7.73 6.94
N SER A 12 5.25 7.82 5.63
CA SER A 12 6.18 8.36 4.64
C SER A 12 5.43 8.73 3.37
N GLY A 13 5.83 9.82 2.73
CA GLY A 13 5.29 10.25 1.44
C GLY A 13 6.37 10.31 0.38
N GLY A 14 6.04 9.85 -0.83
CA GLY A 14 6.93 9.92 -1.99
C GLY A 14 6.17 10.26 -3.28
N GLY A 15 6.89 10.40 -4.39
CA GLY A 15 6.30 10.80 -5.67
C GLY A 15 5.27 9.83 -6.26
N PHE A 16 5.22 8.58 -5.78
CA PHE A 16 4.28 7.56 -6.26
C PHE A 16 3.11 7.30 -5.31
N GLY A 17 3.12 7.86 -4.10
CA GLY A 17 2.10 7.61 -3.10
C GLY A 17 2.61 7.70 -1.67
N ASP A 18 1.68 7.52 -0.73
CA ASP A 18 1.96 7.54 0.71
C ASP A 18 1.94 6.15 1.29
N ILE A 19 2.80 5.90 2.28
CA ILE A 19 2.74 4.72 3.11
C ILE A 19 2.00 5.10 4.39
N TRP A 20 0.89 4.43 4.65
CA TRP A 20 0.08 4.60 5.85
C TRP A 20 0.28 3.41 6.78
N MET A 21 0.28 3.66 8.09
CA MET A 21 0.20 2.62 9.10
C MET A 21 -1.25 2.41 9.49
N GLY A 22 -1.78 1.24 9.15
CA GLY A 22 -3.13 0.79 9.47
C GLY A 22 -3.18 -0.25 10.59
N LYS A 23 -4.39 -0.69 10.91
CA LYS A 23 -4.69 -1.77 11.86
C LYS A 23 -5.66 -2.78 11.27
N LEU A 24 -5.36 -4.06 11.49
CA LEU A 24 -6.26 -5.19 11.28
C LEU A 24 -7.30 -5.25 12.40
N ASN A 25 -8.39 -5.99 12.18
CA ASN A 25 -9.47 -6.16 13.16
C ASN A 25 -8.98 -6.85 14.45
N ASN A 26 -7.90 -7.63 14.37
CA ASN A 26 -7.24 -8.26 15.51
C ASN A 26 -6.20 -7.36 16.21
N GLY A 27 -6.11 -6.07 15.84
CA GLY A 27 -5.15 -5.10 16.39
C GLY A 27 -3.76 -5.13 15.77
N GLY A 28 -3.46 -6.07 14.85
CA GLY A 28 -2.18 -6.16 14.15
C GLY A 28 -1.91 -4.93 13.27
N LYS A 29 -0.68 -4.41 13.31
CA LYS A 29 -0.27 -3.25 12.48
C LYS A 29 0.08 -3.67 11.06
N VAL A 30 -0.39 -2.90 10.08
CA VAL A 30 -0.11 -3.12 8.65
C VAL A 30 0.43 -1.85 8.01
N ALA A 31 1.24 -2.01 6.98
CA ALA A 31 1.64 -0.94 6.09
C ALA A 31 0.74 -0.94 4.86
N ILE A 32 0.26 0.23 4.46
CA ILE A 32 -0.62 0.43 3.32
C ILE A 32 0.07 1.42 2.38
N LYS A 33 0.58 0.96 1.26
CA LYS A 33 1.10 1.85 0.20
C LYS A 33 -0.09 2.29 -0.64
N ALA A 34 -0.58 3.52 -0.39
CA ALA A 34 -1.69 4.13 -1.10
C ALA A 34 -1.18 4.94 -2.29
N TRP A 35 -1.54 4.53 -3.50
CA TRP A 35 -1.20 5.29 -4.70
C TRP A 35 -2.15 6.48 -4.86
N ARG A 36 -1.61 7.70 -4.86
CA ARG A 36 -2.35 8.96 -5.07
C ARG A 36 -2.79 9.16 -6.52
N THR A 37 -3.09 8.11 -7.27
CA THR A 37 -3.54 8.26 -8.65
C THR A 37 -4.86 9.01 -8.61
N ASN A 38 -4.83 10.29 -8.94
CA ASN A 38 -5.97 11.19 -8.97
C ASN A 38 -7.09 10.49 -9.73
N THR A 39 -8.08 9.96 -8.99
CA THR A 39 -9.32 9.35 -9.49
C THR A 39 -9.10 8.26 -10.57
N LEU A 40 -9.65 7.06 -10.38
CA LEU A 40 -9.65 6.04 -11.45
C LEU A 40 -10.13 6.57 -12.82
N GLU A 41 -10.85 7.69 -12.84
CA GLU A 41 -11.34 8.42 -14.00
C GLU A 41 -10.27 9.17 -14.82
N HIS A 42 -9.09 9.48 -14.26
CA HIS A 42 -7.99 10.20 -14.95
C HIS A 42 -6.62 9.49 -14.83
N CYS A 43 -6.62 8.19 -14.56
CA CYS A 43 -5.39 7.40 -14.53
C CYS A 43 -4.77 7.28 -15.93
N ASP A 44 -3.65 7.97 -16.18
CA ASP A 44 -2.80 7.72 -17.36
C ASP A 44 -2.46 6.23 -17.44
N TYR A 45 -2.66 5.63 -18.62
CA TYR A 45 -2.36 4.23 -18.92
C TYR A 45 -0.95 3.81 -18.47
N LYS A 46 0.03 4.73 -18.55
CA LYS A 46 1.40 4.47 -18.06
C LYS A 46 1.45 4.24 -16.55
N THR A 47 0.64 4.98 -15.78
CA THR A 47 0.56 4.88 -14.33
C THR A 47 -0.11 3.57 -13.92
N LEU A 48 -1.21 3.20 -14.59
CA LEU A 48 -1.86 1.91 -14.36
C LEU A 48 -0.93 0.73 -14.68
N LYS A 49 -0.19 0.80 -15.80
CA LYS A 49 0.78 -0.23 -16.18
C LYS A 49 1.91 -0.35 -15.15
N ARG A 50 2.39 0.77 -14.60
CA ARG A 50 3.40 0.78 -13.52
C ARG A 50 2.85 0.15 -12.24
N ALA A 51 1.64 0.52 -11.83
CA ALA A 51 0.95 -0.05 -10.68
C ALA A 51 0.75 -1.57 -10.81
N ALA A 52 0.18 -2.03 -11.93
CA ALA A 52 -0.01 -3.46 -12.19
C ALA A 52 1.32 -4.23 -12.18
N ARG A 53 2.38 -3.63 -12.73
CA ARG A 53 3.72 -4.22 -12.73
C ARG A 53 4.31 -4.32 -11.32
N GLU A 54 4.21 -3.26 -10.52
CA GLU A 54 4.64 -3.28 -9.11
C GLU A 54 3.89 -4.36 -8.33
N LEU A 55 2.56 -4.41 -8.47
CA LEU A 55 1.72 -5.40 -7.82
C LEU A 55 2.14 -6.82 -8.20
N PHE A 56 2.37 -7.08 -9.48
CA PHE A 56 2.73 -8.40 -10.00
C PHE A 56 4.11 -8.89 -9.58
N TYR A 57 5.08 -7.98 -9.46
CA TYR A 57 6.39 -8.36 -8.93
C TYR A 57 6.31 -8.59 -7.42
N TRP A 58 5.62 -7.70 -6.69
CA TRP A 58 5.50 -7.83 -5.25
C TRP A 58 4.71 -9.08 -4.85
N SER A 59 3.65 -9.43 -5.57
CA SER A 59 2.88 -10.66 -5.32
C SER A 59 3.71 -11.94 -5.49
N ARG A 60 4.84 -11.87 -6.20
CA ARG A 60 5.75 -12.99 -6.43
C ARG A 60 7.03 -12.92 -5.59
N MET A 61 7.22 -11.85 -4.81
CA MET A 61 8.36 -11.73 -3.91
C MET A 61 8.08 -12.40 -2.57
N GLU A 62 8.86 -13.45 -2.30
CA GLU A 62 8.93 -14.11 -1.01
C GLU A 62 10.40 -14.19 -0.60
N HIS A 63 10.82 -13.26 0.27
CA HIS A 63 12.19 -13.18 0.74
C HIS A 63 12.20 -12.70 2.19
N PRO A 64 13.11 -13.19 3.06
CA PRO A 64 13.12 -12.85 4.49
C PRO A 64 13.19 -11.34 4.80
N ASN A 65 13.83 -10.58 3.91
CA ASN A 65 14.02 -9.12 4.05
C ASN A 65 12.98 -8.28 3.30
N ILE A 66 12.01 -8.91 2.64
CA ILE A 66 10.98 -8.23 1.85
C ILE A 66 9.63 -8.62 2.41
N HIS A 67 8.87 -7.63 2.89
CA HIS A 67 7.54 -7.90 3.42
C HIS A 67 6.64 -8.44 2.32
N ARG A 68 6.11 -9.65 2.50
CA ARG A 68 5.17 -10.26 1.57
C ARG A 68 3.93 -9.38 1.43
N LEU A 69 3.48 -9.19 0.19
CA LEU A 69 2.19 -8.59 -0.08
C LEU A 69 1.08 -9.48 0.52
N GLN A 70 0.22 -8.89 1.33
CA GLN A 70 -0.93 -9.58 1.92
C GLN A 70 -2.19 -9.43 1.04
N GLY A 71 -2.31 -8.30 0.34
CA GLY A 71 -3.45 -8.05 -0.55
C GLY A 71 -3.52 -6.60 -1.02
N VAL A 72 -4.65 -6.28 -1.65
CA VAL A 72 -4.97 -4.95 -2.17
C VAL A 72 -6.35 -4.53 -1.66
N ILE A 73 -6.51 -3.24 -1.36
CA ILE A 73 -7.76 -2.64 -0.84
C ILE A 73 -8.10 -1.34 -1.58
N MET A 74 -9.37 -0.96 -1.55
CA MET A 74 -9.78 0.42 -1.84
C MET A 74 -9.67 1.23 -0.55
N PHE A 75 -8.54 1.92 -0.39
CA PHE A 75 -8.23 2.71 0.80
C PHE A 75 -9.00 4.03 0.77
N ARG A 76 -9.75 4.31 1.84
CA ARG A 76 -10.60 5.52 1.98
C ARG A 76 -11.56 5.73 0.80
N ASP A 77 -11.98 4.64 0.17
CA ASP A 77 -12.87 4.63 -1.01
C ASP A 77 -12.35 5.45 -2.21
N GLN A 78 -11.08 5.85 -2.18
CA GLN A 78 -10.48 6.80 -3.15
C GLN A 78 -9.20 6.27 -3.79
N TYR A 79 -8.40 5.50 -3.06
CA TYR A 79 -7.06 5.11 -3.47
C TYR A 79 -6.90 3.60 -3.54
N LEU A 80 -6.12 3.12 -4.50
CA LEU A 80 -5.68 1.73 -4.50
C LEU A 80 -4.54 1.57 -3.47
N GLY A 81 -4.77 0.73 -2.46
CA GLY A 81 -3.83 0.48 -1.37
C GLY A 81 -3.27 -0.94 -1.42
N MET A 82 -1.96 -1.10 -1.46
CA MET A 82 -1.31 -2.40 -1.28
C MET A 82 -0.95 -2.62 0.19
N VAL A 83 -1.32 -3.78 0.73
CA VAL A 83 -1.20 -4.08 2.16
C VAL A 83 -0.09 -5.08 2.41
N SER A 84 0.75 -4.81 3.39
CA SER A 84 1.76 -5.74 3.90
C SER A 84 1.86 -5.65 5.43
N ALA A 85 2.58 -6.59 6.04
CA ALA A 85 2.89 -6.51 7.46
C ALA A 85 3.73 -5.24 7.76
N SER A 86 3.42 -4.55 8.86
CA SER A 86 4.22 -3.39 9.27
C SER A 86 5.61 -3.82 9.73
N ALA A 87 6.66 -3.22 9.16
CA ALA A 87 8.01 -3.32 9.70
C ALA A 87 8.06 -2.63 11.09
N LYS A 88 8.91 -3.11 12.00
CA LYS A 88 9.29 -2.34 13.20
C LYS A 88 10.17 -1.13 12.85
N ASN A 89 10.73 -1.09 11.65
CA ASN A 89 11.59 -0.02 11.17
C ASN A 89 11.03 0.57 9.85
N PRO A 90 10.40 1.75 9.87
CA PRO A 90 9.67 2.30 8.72
C PRO A 90 10.57 2.84 7.59
N PHE A 91 11.90 2.74 7.71
CA PHE A 91 12.86 3.41 6.82
C PHE A 91 13.56 2.49 5.81
N VAL A 92 13.20 1.22 5.69
CA VAL A 92 13.72 0.39 4.60
C VAL A 92 12.98 0.76 3.32
N LYS A 93 13.50 1.74 2.59
CA LYS A 93 13.28 1.81 1.14
C LYS A 93 13.87 0.53 0.55
N LEU A 94 13.01 -0.33 0.01
CA LEU A 94 13.38 -1.25 -1.06
C LEU A 94 13.58 -0.44 -2.34
#